data_AF-A0A8J2T0W0-F1
#
_entry.id   AF-A0A8J2T0W0-F1
#
_cell.length_a   1.000
_cell.length_b   1.000
_cell.length_c   1.000
_cell.angle_alpha   90.00
_cell.angle_beta   90.00
_cell.angle_gamma   90.00
#
_symmetry.space_group_name_H-M   'P 1'
#
loop_
_entity.id
_entity.type
_entity.pdbx_description
1 polymer ?
#
loop_
_entity_poly.entity_id
_entity_poly.type
_entity_poly.pdbx_seq_one_letter_code
_entity_poly.pdbx_strand_id
1 'polypeptide(L)'
;MGKHDDDDGDEKAAWASNKRLSGGGGKEDDDDDGDALLNPVVKAFCHHVVSQKFRKELDTFFDSGCDDFEEADPDGEHRLEWTEAHSTYVKKVESMLETFCQCHGLDPAAVFTMVQRACSSGVLDDEFLPAILNVAEYRFFVEQMVLMAHEDRNHARAKRLGESSSDEAKGDSSNISGVWLLSTKDGNKQLTDVGRGLDRYLRAVGVPPSLHGLFRGTLFSKKGLVIMHEGDDLTLVFDTVTGRHKQVFIVDGRTRDIPTIGGTRTPFTCTSDDYGRIRVSSDRPSNLPKGARIVQTWQLLGKFLKCTAEVEKPGGVVAHEFYYRREAPKKSRKNPPKRSHK
;
A
#
# COMPACT_ATOMS: atom_id res chain seq x y z
N MET A 1 4.53 -31.65 -26.48
CA MET A 1 5.14 -31.99 -25.18
C MET A 1 6.00 -30.81 -24.77
N GLY A 2 5.39 -29.83 -24.11
CA GLY A 2 6.08 -28.65 -23.60
C GLY A 2 6.67 -28.98 -22.24
N LYS A 3 7.95 -28.62 -22.04
CA LYS A 3 8.64 -28.69 -20.75
C LYS A 3 7.92 -27.78 -19.76
N HIS A 4 7.38 -28.35 -18.69
CA HIS A 4 7.24 -27.66 -17.42
C HIS A 4 8.64 -27.54 -16.85
N ASP A 5 9.12 -26.31 -16.69
CA ASP A 5 10.28 -26.04 -15.85
C ASP A 5 9.75 -25.95 -14.41
N ASP A 6 10.10 -26.95 -13.61
CA ASP A 6 9.78 -27.04 -12.19
C ASP A 6 10.57 -25.95 -11.42
N ASP A 7 9.84 -24.99 -10.86
CA ASP A 7 10.36 -23.82 -10.12
C ASP A 7 10.40 -24.07 -8.60
N ASP A 8 10.77 -25.29 -8.20
CA ASP A 8 10.93 -25.68 -6.79
C ASP A 8 12.26 -25.15 -6.19
N GLY A 9 13.13 -24.56 -7.02
CA GLY A 9 14.37 -23.92 -6.59
C GLY A 9 14.18 -22.56 -5.90
N ASP A 10 13.04 -21.91 -6.13
CA ASP A 10 12.76 -20.55 -5.66
C ASP A 10 12.23 -20.48 -4.23
N GLU A 11 11.72 -21.58 -3.67
CA GLU A 11 11.23 -21.62 -2.28
C GLU A 11 12.35 -21.40 -1.26
N LYS A 12 13.58 -21.89 -1.53
CA LYS A 12 14.75 -21.58 -0.68
C LYS A 12 15.42 -20.24 -1.03
N ALA A 13 15.29 -19.77 -2.27
CA ALA A 13 15.90 -18.51 -2.71
C ALA A 13 15.14 -17.28 -2.19
N ALA A 14 13.81 -17.35 -2.08
CA ALA A 14 12.99 -16.31 -1.46
C ALA A 14 13.38 -16.05 0.01
N TRP A 15 13.79 -17.10 0.73
CA TRP A 15 14.30 -17.00 2.10
C TRP A 15 15.69 -16.35 2.17
N ALA A 16 16.54 -16.56 1.16
CA ALA A 16 17.89 -16.01 1.10
C ALA A 16 17.93 -14.53 0.66
N SER A 17 17.00 -14.10 -0.19
CA SER A 17 16.98 -12.73 -0.74
C SER A 17 16.62 -11.68 0.33
N ASN A 18 15.73 -12.00 1.28
CA ASN A 18 15.44 -11.13 2.42
C ASN A 18 16.63 -10.96 3.37
N LYS A 19 17.52 -11.96 3.45
CA LYS A 19 18.72 -11.92 4.29
C LYS A 19 19.81 -10.98 3.75
N ARG A 20 19.78 -10.66 2.45
CA ARG A 20 20.74 -9.75 1.81
C ARG A 20 20.45 -8.26 2.06
N LEU A 21 19.22 -7.90 2.40
CA LEU A 21 18.84 -6.52 2.73
C LEU A 21 19.04 -6.17 4.22
N SER A 22 19.25 -7.16 5.09
CA SER A 22 19.54 -6.97 6.51
C SER A 22 21.05 -6.91 6.83
N GLY A 23 21.93 -7.01 5.83
CA GLY A 23 23.38 -7.11 5.99
C GLY A 23 24.08 -5.75 6.10
N GLY A 24 23.89 -5.05 7.22
CA GLY A 24 24.67 -3.87 7.59
C GLY A 24 25.26 -4.04 8.99
N GLY A 25 26.44 -4.66 9.06
CA GLY A 25 27.16 -4.91 10.31
C GLY A 25 27.44 -3.62 11.09
N GLY A 26 26.76 -3.47 12.23
CA GLY A 26 26.99 -2.45 13.23
C GLY A 26 26.47 -2.99 14.56
N LYS A 27 27.35 -2.99 15.57
CA LYS A 27 27.16 -3.53 16.92
C LYS A 27 25.74 -3.39 17.48
N GLU A 28 25.30 -4.51 18.05
CA GLU A 28 24.15 -4.72 18.92
C GLU A 28 24.05 -3.64 19.99
N ASP A 29 22.86 -3.04 20.11
CA ASP A 29 22.26 -2.55 21.36
C ASP A 29 20.72 -2.50 21.13
N ASP A 30 19.98 -3.35 21.85
CA ASP A 30 18.56 -3.27 22.26
C ASP A 30 17.36 -3.43 21.28
N ASP A 31 17.48 -4.09 20.13
CA ASP A 31 16.43 -4.01 19.09
C ASP A 31 15.67 -5.33 18.70
N ASP A 32 15.86 -6.46 19.39
CA ASP A 32 15.33 -7.78 18.94
C ASP A 32 14.16 -8.39 19.75
N ASP A 33 13.69 -7.75 20.83
CA ASP A 33 12.69 -8.36 21.71
C ASP A 33 11.31 -8.54 21.06
N GLY A 34 10.92 -7.69 20.11
CA GLY A 34 9.61 -7.76 19.48
C GLY A 34 9.42 -8.97 18.56
N ASP A 35 10.50 -9.42 17.90
CA ASP A 35 10.46 -10.54 16.96
C ASP A 35 10.62 -11.90 17.66
N ALA A 36 11.28 -11.91 18.83
CA ALA A 36 11.37 -13.08 19.70
C ALA A 36 10.02 -13.50 20.32
N LEU A 37 9.05 -12.57 20.38
CA LEU A 37 7.71 -12.81 20.95
C LEU A 37 6.71 -13.42 19.95
N LEU A 38 6.99 -13.37 18.65
CA LEU A 38 6.07 -13.87 17.64
C LEU A 38 6.24 -15.37 17.45
N ASN A 39 5.14 -16.12 17.60
CA ASN A 39 5.13 -17.55 17.27
C ASN A 39 5.65 -17.75 15.82
N PRO A 40 6.62 -18.66 15.58
CA PRO A 40 7.20 -18.86 14.25
C PRO A 40 6.18 -19.13 13.14
N VAL A 41 5.09 -19.82 13.46
CA VAL A 41 3.98 -20.07 12.53
C VAL A 41 3.24 -18.79 12.19
N VAL A 42 2.94 -17.95 13.19
CA VAL A 42 2.28 -16.65 12.98
C VAL A 42 3.16 -15.76 12.11
N LYS A 43 4.46 -15.72 12.40
CA LYS A 43 5.43 -14.98 11.58
C LYS A 43 5.44 -15.48 10.14
N ALA A 44 5.51 -16.80 9.94
CA ALA A 44 5.46 -17.41 8.60
C ALA A 44 4.15 -17.09 7.86
N PHE A 45 3.01 -17.14 8.56
CA PHE A 45 1.71 -16.79 8.02
C PHE A 45 1.67 -15.32 7.58
N CYS A 46 2.11 -14.40 8.44
CA CYS A 46 2.16 -12.99 8.09
C CYS A 46 3.04 -12.75 6.86
N HIS A 47 4.20 -13.41 6.77
CA HIS A 47 5.05 -13.35 5.59
C HIS A 47 4.37 -13.89 4.33
N HIS A 48 3.62 -14.99 4.44
CA HIS A 48 2.93 -15.61 3.31
C HIS A 48 1.87 -14.68 2.70
N VAL A 49 0.95 -14.18 3.53
CA VAL A 49 -0.23 -13.41 3.06
C VAL A 49 0.11 -12.02 2.54
N VAL A 50 1.26 -11.46 2.92
CA VAL A 50 1.75 -10.17 2.39
C VAL A 50 2.90 -10.35 1.38
N SER A 51 3.21 -11.59 1.02
CA SER A 51 4.30 -11.90 0.10
C SER A 51 4.03 -11.32 -1.30
N GLN A 52 5.10 -11.12 -2.07
CA GLN A 52 4.96 -10.75 -3.48
C GLN A 52 4.27 -11.85 -4.30
N LYS A 53 4.47 -13.13 -3.95
CA LYS A 53 3.83 -14.27 -4.60
C LYS A 53 2.31 -14.20 -4.44
N PHE A 54 1.83 -14.06 -3.21
CA PHE A 54 0.40 -13.92 -2.91
C PHE A 54 -0.22 -12.73 -3.65
N ARG A 55 0.42 -11.55 -3.58
CA ARG A 55 -0.06 -10.35 -4.29
C ARG A 55 -0.11 -10.53 -5.81
N LYS A 56 0.94 -11.10 -6.43
CA LYS A 56 0.97 -11.33 -7.88
C LYS A 56 -0.16 -12.26 -8.35
N GLU A 57 -0.51 -13.25 -7.54
CA GLU A 57 -1.64 -14.14 -7.84
C GLU A 57 -2.98 -13.41 -7.82
N LEU A 58 -3.18 -12.50 -6.87
CA LEU A 58 -4.37 -11.64 -6.82
C LEU A 58 -4.38 -10.65 -7.99
N ASP A 59 -3.27 -9.94 -8.24
CA ASP A 59 -3.14 -8.99 -9.34
C ASP A 59 -3.45 -9.66 -10.69
N THR A 60 -2.96 -10.89 -10.91
CA THR A 60 -3.23 -11.66 -12.14
C THR A 60 -4.71 -11.96 -12.31
N PHE A 61 -5.42 -12.24 -11.21
CA PHE A 61 -6.86 -12.46 -11.26
C PHE A 61 -7.59 -11.17 -11.65
N PHE A 62 -7.27 -10.06 -10.99
CA PHE A 62 -7.90 -8.77 -11.24
C PHE A 62 -7.62 -8.26 -12.66
N ASP A 63 -6.37 -8.34 -13.12
CA ASP A 63 -5.97 -7.95 -14.48
C ASP A 63 -6.77 -8.71 -15.55
N SER A 64 -7.19 -9.95 -15.30
CA SER A 64 -7.90 -10.75 -16.30
C SER A 64 -9.40 -10.49 -16.42
N GLY A 65 -10.02 -9.82 -15.44
CA GLY A 65 -11.47 -9.71 -15.36
C GLY A 65 -12.00 -8.33 -14.97
N CYS A 66 -11.14 -7.34 -14.75
CA CYS A 66 -11.56 -6.03 -14.24
C CYS A 66 -12.35 -5.18 -15.26
N ASP A 67 -12.19 -5.42 -16.57
CA ASP A 67 -12.86 -4.61 -17.60
C ASP A 67 -14.40 -4.56 -17.44
N ASP A 68 -15.02 -5.63 -16.94
CA ASP A 68 -16.47 -5.68 -16.72
C ASP A 68 -16.96 -4.81 -15.56
N PHE A 69 -16.04 -4.23 -14.78
CA PHE A 69 -16.31 -3.44 -13.58
C PHE A 69 -16.11 -1.93 -13.79
N GLU A 70 -15.85 -1.46 -15.01
CA GLU A 70 -15.62 -0.03 -15.30
C GLU A 70 -16.75 0.90 -14.85
N GLU A 71 -17.99 0.43 -14.79
CA GLU A 71 -19.15 1.25 -14.38
C GLU A 71 -19.66 0.87 -12.98
N ALA A 72 -18.94 -0.02 -12.28
CA ALA A 72 -19.36 -0.49 -10.98
C ALA A 72 -19.15 0.59 -9.90
N ASP A 73 -20.18 0.83 -9.11
CA ASP A 73 -20.08 1.51 -7.83
C ASP A 73 -20.00 0.45 -6.73
N PRO A 74 -18.92 0.36 -5.93
CA PRO A 74 -18.82 -0.60 -4.83
C PRO A 74 -19.97 -0.56 -3.82
N ASP A 75 -20.67 0.57 -3.72
CA ASP A 75 -21.83 0.78 -2.84
C ASP A 75 -23.19 0.63 -3.56
N GLY A 76 -23.17 0.35 -4.86
CA GLY A 76 -24.34 0.28 -5.73
C GLY A 76 -24.93 -1.12 -5.92
N GLU A 77 -25.90 -1.22 -6.85
CA GLU A 77 -26.46 -2.50 -7.30
C GLU A 77 -25.51 -3.19 -8.29
N HIS A 78 -25.31 -4.49 -8.12
CA HIS A 78 -24.31 -5.27 -8.85
C HIS A 78 -24.93 -6.38 -9.69
N ARG A 79 -24.23 -6.75 -10.77
CA ARG A 79 -24.66 -7.85 -11.65
C ARG A 79 -24.55 -9.20 -10.94
N LEU A 80 -25.51 -10.09 -11.17
CA LEU A 80 -25.50 -11.44 -10.58
C LEU A 80 -24.25 -12.24 -10.95
N GLU A 81 -23.75 -12.09 -12.18
CA GLU A 81 -22.52 -12.74 -12.68
C GLU A 81 -21.27 -12.39 -11.85
N TRP A 82 -21.25 -11.22 -11.18
CA TRP A 82 -20.14 -10.84 -10.32
C TRP A 82 -20.07 -11.67 -9.03
N THR A 83 -21.17 -12.28 -8.61
CA THR A 83 -21.18 -13.23 -7.48
C THR A 83 -20.39 -14.49 -7.84
N GLU A 84 -20.51 -14.97 -9.08
CA GLU A 84 -19.75 -16.14 -9.56
C GLU A 84 -18.26 -15.81 -9.71
N ALA A 85 -17.94 -14.61 -10.21
CA ALA A 85 -16.57 -14.11 -10.27
C ALA A 85 -15.94 -14.02 -8.87
N HIS A 86 -16.67 -13.46 -7.90
CA HIS A 86 -16.23 -13.39 -6.51
C HIS A 86 -16.05 -14.77 -5.87
N SER A 87 -16.98 -15.71 -6.10
CA SER A 87 -16.83 -17.09 -5.61
C SER A 87 -15.56 -17.76 -6.15
N THR A 88 -15.24 -17.54 -7.44
CA THR A 88 -14.01 -18.05 -8.06
C THR A 88 -12.77 -17.41 -7.44
N TYR A 89 -12.82 -16.10 -7.19
CA TYR A 89 -11.78 -15.36 -6.51
C TYR A 89 -11.53 -15.85 -5.08
N VAL A 90 -12.57 -16.01 -4.27
CA VAL A 90 -12.48 -16.50 -2.88
C VAL A 90 -11.87 -17.89 -2.84
N LYS A 91 -12.29 -18.82 -3.72
CA LYS A 91 -11.67 -20.15 -3.83
C LYS A 91 -10.17 -20.08 -4.11
N LYS A 92 -9.72 -19.10 -4.90
CA LYS A 92 -8.29 -18.87 -5.16
C LYS A 92 -7.57 -18.40 -3.89
N VAL A 93 -8.15 -17.45 -3.15
CA VAL A 93 -7.63 -16.98 -1.86
C VAL A 93 -7.54 -18.13 -0.86
N GLU A 94 -8.63 -18.87 -0.67
CA GLU A 94 -8.71 -20.03 0.22
C GLU A 94 -7.66 -21.08 -0.15
N SER A 95 -7.53 -21.44 -1.42
CA SER A 95 -6.52 -22.40 -1.89
C SER A 95 -5.09 -21.96 -1.54
N MET A 96 -4.76 -20.67 -1.67
CA MET A 96 -3.45 -20.14 -1.27
C MET A 96 -3.21 -20.22 0.25
N LEU A 97 -4.24 -20.04 1.06
CA LEU A 97 -4.16 -20.14 2.52
C LEU A 97 -4.11 -21.60 2.98
N GLU A 98 -4.87 -22.49 2.35
CA GLU A 98 -4.84 -23.94 2.57
C GLU A 98 -3.47 -24.53 2.21
N THR A 99 -2.87 -24.10 1.10
CA THR A 99 -1.52 -24.53 0.71
C THR A 99 -0.51 -24.21 1.82
N PHE A 100 -0.58 -23.01 2.41
CA PHE A 100 0.26 -22.67 3.56
C PHE A 100 0.02 -23.62 4.73
N CYS A 101 -1.24 -23.86 5.10
CA CYS A 101 -1.59 -24.75 6.21
C CYS A 101 -1.06 -26.17 5.99
N GLN A 102 -1.19 -26.70 4.77
CA GLN A 102 -0.69 -28.02 4.36
C GLN A 102 0.84 -28.10 4.44
N CYS A 103 1.56 -27.10 3.93
CA CYS A 103 3.02 -27.04 4.00
C CYS A 103 3.55 -27.04 5.43
N HIS A 104 2.78 -26.50 6.38
CA HIS A 104 3.12 -26.46 7.80
C HIS A 104 2.51 -27.61 8.62
N GLY A 105 1.71 -28.49 8.02
CA GLY A 105 1.04 -29.59 8.71
C GLY A 105 0.06 -29.11 9.78
N LEU A 106 -0.57 -27.96 9.58
CA LEU A 106 -1.46 -27.32 10.54
C LEU A 106 -2.89 -27.25 9.99
N ASP A 107 -3.85 -27.32 10.91
CA ASP A 107 -5.24 -27.04 10.61
C ASP A 107 -5.46 -25.51 10.46
N PRO A 108 -6.27 -25.04 9.49
CA PRO A 108 -6.54 -23.62 9.32
C PRO A 108 -7.06 -22.92 10.58
N ALA A 109 -7.98 -23.54 11.33
CA ALA A 109 -8.55 -22.93 12.53
C ALA A 109 -7.47 -22.74 13.62
N ALA A 110 -6.49 -23.64 13.69
CA ALA A 110 -5.35 -23.49 14.59
C ALA A 110 -4.49 -22.27 14.18
N VAL A 111 -4.22 -22.09 12.88
CA VAL A 111 -3.45 -20.93 12.38
C VAL A 111 -4.18 -19.62 12.70
N PHE A 112 -5.46 -19.50 12.35
CA PHE A 112 -6.24 -18.30 12.63
C PHE A 112 -6.35 -18.00 14.12
N THR A 113 -6.50 -19.02 14.97
CA THR A 113 -6.50 -18.85 16.44
C THR A 113 -5.16 -18.31 16.94
N MET A 114 -4.04 -18.79 16.41
CA MET A 114 -2.71 -18.30 16.78
C MET A 114 -2.51 -16.83 16.36
N VAL A 115 -2.93 -16.47 15.15
CA VAL A 115 -2.86 -15.09 14.64
C VAL A 115 -3.75 -14.16 15.46
N GLN A 116 -5.00 -14.55 15.73
CA GLN A 116 -5.93 -13.77 16.53
C GLN A 116 -5.41 -13.51 17.95
N ARG A 117 -4.77 -14.52 18.57
CA ARG A 117 -4.12 -14.35 19.88
C ARG A 117 -2.97 -13.35 19.81
N ALA A 118 -2.16 -13.37 18.75
CA ALA A 118 -1.08 -12.41 18.55
C ALA A 118 -1.59 -10.97 18.38
N CYS A 119 -2.70 -10.78 17.64
CA CYS A 119 -3.40 -9.49 17.56
C CYS A 119 -3.93 -9.05 18.94
N SER A 120 -4.60 -9.95 19.67
CA SER A 120 -5.21 -9.64 20.97
C SER A 120 -4.19 -9.33 22.06
N SER A 121 -2.97 -9.88 21.96
CA SER A 121 -1.88 -9.60 22.89
C SER A 121 -1.09 -8.34 22.54
N GLY A 122 -1.42 -7.65 21.43
CA GLY A 122 -0.69 -6.48 20.93
C GLY A 122 0.68 -6.78 20.33
N VAL A 123 0.98 -8.05 20.05
CA VAL A 123 2.22 -8.48 19.37
C VAL A 123 2.11 -8.23 17.86
N LEU A 124 0.90 -8.33 17.34
CA LEU A 124 0.53 -8.01 15.98
C LEU A 124 -0.53 -6.90 16.00
N ASP A 125 -0.58 -6.09 14.94
CA ASP A 125 -1.60 -5.06 14.77
C ASP A 125 -3.01 -5.69 14.83
N ASP A 126 -3.94 -5.06 15.54
CA ASP A 126 -5.31 -5.54 15.70
C ASP A 126 -6.11 -5.47 14.40
N GLU A 127 -5.72 -4.58 13.48
CA GLU A 127 -6.24 -4.53 12.11
C GLU A 127 -5.55 -5.52 11.17
N PHE A 128 -4.48 -6.21 11.57
CA PHE A 128 -3.77 -7.12 10.68
C PHE A 128 -4.69 -8.23 10.16
N LEU A 129 -5.29 -9.00 11.06
CA LEU A 129 -6.16 -10.11 10.66
C LEU A 129 -7.42 -9.61 9.93
N PRO A 130 -8.13 -8.56 10.41
CA PRO A 130 -9.20 -7.91 9.64
C PRO A 130 -8.78 -7.51 8.23
N ALA A 131 -7.61 -6.90 8.04
CA ALA A 131 -7.13 -6.50 6.72
C ALA A 131 -6.89 -7.70 5.79
N ILE A 132 -6.35 -8.81 6.32
CA ILE A 132 -6.17 -10.04 5.54
C ILE A 132 -7.51 -10.69 5.19
N LEU A 133 -8.47 -10.72 6.12
CA LEU A 133 -9.80 -11.27 5.86
C LEU A 133 -10.63 -10.40 4.92
N ASN A 134 -10.43 -9.07 4.96
CA ASN A 134 -11.07 -8.13 4.05
C ASN A 134 -10.79 -8.45 2.58
N VAL A 135 -9.66 -9.12 2.28
CA VAL A 135 -9.35 -9.61 0.94
C VAL A 135 -10.47 -10.49 0.39
N ALA A 136 -11.14 -11.30 1.23
CA ALA A 136 -12.24 -12.17 0.80
C ALA A 136 -13.61 -11.46 0.77
N GLU A 137 -13.73 -10.24 1.28
CA GLU A 137 -15.00 -9.51 1.33
C GLU A 137 -15.45 -9.06 -0.07
N TYR A 138 -16.75 -9.21 -0.35
CA TYR A 138 -17.31 -8.91 -1.67
C TYR A 138 -17.13 -7.45 -2.07
N ARG A 139 -17.38 -6.52 -1.13
CA ARG A 139 -17.18 -5.09 -1.38
C ARG A 139 -15.73 -4.78 -1.74
N PHE A 140 -14.77 -5.31 -0.98
CA PHE A 140 -13.35 -5.11 -1.24
C PHE A 140 -12.96 -5.66 -2.62
N PHE A 141 -13.48 -6.85 -2.98
CA PHE A 141 -13.29 -7.42 -4.31
C PHE A 141 -13.77 -6.47 -5.42
N VAL A 142 -14.98 -5.92 -5.32
CA VAL A 142 -15.51 -4.95 -6.30
C VAL A 142 -14.64 -3.69 -6.32
N GLU A 143 -14.22 -3.17 -5.17
CA GLU A 143 -13.31 -2.01 -5.09
C GLU A 143 -11.99 -2.28 -5.83
N GLN A 144 -11.39 -3.47 -5.66
CA GLN A 144 -10.17 -3.83 -6.39
C GLN A 144 -10.40 -3.88 -7.89
N MET A 145 -11.48 -4.54 -8.34
CA MET A 145 -11.81 -4.65 -9.76
C MET A 145 -12.00 -3.26 -10.40
N VAL A 146 -12.74 -2.37 -9.74
CA VAL A 146 -12.92 -0.97 -10.19
C VAL A 146 -11.60 -0.21 -10.27
N LEU A 147 -10.75 -0.33 -9.24
CA LEU A 147 -9.46 0.36 -9.20
C LEU A 147 -8.51 -0.12 -10.30
N MET A 148 -8.59 -1.40 -10.65
CA MET A 148 -7.80 -2.00 -11.72
C MET A 148 -8.34 -1.59 -13.10
N ALA A 149 -9.66 -1.66 -13.31
CA ALA A 149 -10.33 -1.22 -14.54
C ALA A 149 -10.05 0.26 -14.86
N HIS A 150 -9.87 1.07 -13.81
CA HIS A 150 -9.61 2.51 -13.94
C HIS A 150 -8.13 2.89 -13.81
N GLU A 151 -7.19 1.95 -13.76
CA GLU A 151 -5.77 2.26 -13.55
C GLU A 151 -5.26 3.31 -14.56
N ASP A 152 -5.43 3.03 -15.86
CA ASP A 152 -4.99 3.92 -16.93
C ASP A 152 -5.72 5.27 -16.92
N ARG A 153 -7.02 5.27 -16.63
CA ARG A 153 -7.84 6.51 -16.55
C ARG A 153 -7.41 7.38 -15.38
N ASN A 154 -7.19 6.79 -14.21
CA ASN A 154 -6.71 7.48 -13.01
C ASN A 154 -5.31 8.04 -13.23
N HIS A 155 -4.41 7.26 -13.84
CA HIS A 155 -3.06 7.72 -14.19
C HIS A 155 -3.10 8.89 -15.17
N ALA A 156 -3.90 8.80 -16.23
CA ALA A 156 -4.05 9.87 -17.22
C ALA A 156 -4.68 11.13 -16.60
N ARG A 157 -5.70 10.98 -15.74
CA ARG A 157 -6.34 12.10 -15.04
C ARG A 157 -5.36 12.79 -14.09
N ALA A 158 -4.67 12.04 -13.23
CA ALA A 158 -3.69 12.58 -12.30
C ALA A 158 -2.56 13.34 -13.03
N LYS A 159 -2.08 12.81 -14.17
CA LYS A 159 -1.08 13.50 -15.01
C LYS A 159 -1.61 14.81 -15.58
N ARG A 160 -2.80 14.80 -16.18
CA ARG A 160 -3.42 16.02 -16.72
C ARG A 160 -3.61 17.11 -15.66
N LEU A 161 -4.16 16.75 -14.50
CA LEU A 161 -4.34 17.67 -13.38
C LEU A 161 -3.01 18.25 -12.86
N GLY A 162 -1.96 17.43 -12.85
CA GLY A 162 -0.63 17.87 -12.46
C GLY A 162 0.08 18.73 -13.51
N GLU A 163 -0.30 18.66 -14.79
CA GLU A 163 0.25 19.48 -15.89
C GLU A 163 -0.46 20.83 -15.99
N SER A 164 -1.78 20.88 -15.76
CA SER A 164 -2.55 22.13 -15.80
C SER A 164 -2.07 23.18 -14.77
N SER A 165 -1.36 22.77 -13.72
CA SER A 165 -0.84 23.67 -12.70
C SER A 165 0.53 24.28 -13.00
N SER A 166 1.22 23.90 -14.09
CA SER A 166 2.53 24.48 -14.42
C SER A 166 2.45 25.82 -15.14
N ASP A 167 1.29 26.16 -15.70
CA ASP A 167 1.12 27.33 -16.58
C ASP A 167 0.50 28.54 -15.84
N GLU A 168 -0.08 28.35 -14.66
CA GLU A 168 -0.66 29.44 -13.86
C GLU A 168 0.32 29.94 -12.79
N ALA A 169 1.12 30.92 -13.22
CA ALA A 169 1.90 31.75 -12.32
C ALA A 169 0.98 32.63 -11.45
N LYS A 170 1.22 32.54 -10.13
CA LYS A 170 0.76 33.43 -9.05
C LYS A 170 -0.70 33.26 -8.60
N GLY A 171 -0.88 32.42 -7.58
CA GLY A 171 -1.81 32.75 -6.50
C GLY A 171 -2.68 31.63 -5.99
N ASP A 172 -2.83 30.52 -6.72
CA ASP A 172 -3.78 29.48 -6.34
C ASP A 172 -3.13 28.13 -6.09
N SER A 173 -3.70 27.41 -5.12
CA SER A 173 -3.25 26.17 -4.48
C SER A 173 -2.21 25.33 -5.25
N SER A 174 -1.12 24.93 -4.58
CA SER A 174 -0.15 24.03 -5.22
C SER A 174 -0.78 22.67 -5.45
N ASN A 175 -1.33 22.47 -6.65
CA ASN A 175 -1.91 21.22 -7.07
C ASN A 175 -0.85 20.11 -6.99
N ILE A 176 -1.04 19.18 -6.05
CA ILE A 176 -0.12 18.05 -5.82
C ILE A 176 -0.43 16.84 -6.70
N SER A 177 -1.35 16.98 -7.67
CA SER A 177 -1.75 15.91 -8.57
C SER A 177 -0.57 15.34 -9.36
N GLY A 178 -0.64 14.04 -9.62
CA GLY A 178 0.33 13.32 -10.42
C GLY A 178 0.41 11.85 -10.06
N VAL A 179 1.17 11.12 -10.86
CA VAL A 179 1.65 9.77 -10.52
C VAL A 179 3.05 9.93 -9.95
N TRP A 180 3.25 9.49 -8.72
CA TRP A 180 4.43 9.76 -7.91
C TRP A 180 5.13 8.46 -7.53
N LEU A 181 6.42 8.36 -7.84
CA LEU A 181 7.26 7.21 -7.54
C LEU A 181 8.22 7.55 -6.40
N LEU A 182 8.37 6.67 -5.42
CA LEU A 182 9.28 6.90 -4.30
C LEU A 182 10.70 7.15 -4.80
N SER A 183 11.34 8.19 -4.26
CA SER A 183 12.70 8.58 -4.57
C SER A 183 13.57 8.49 -3.33
N THR A 184 14.54 7.60 -3.37
CA THR A 184 15.50 7.41 -2.28
C THR A 184 16.71 8.33 -2.41
N LYS A 185 17.10 8.75 -3.62
CA LYS A 185 18.28 9.58 -3.87
C LYS A 185 18.05 10.65 -4.94
N ASP A 186 18.80 11.75 -4.88
CA ASP A 186 19.03 12.70 -5.98
C ASP A 186 20.53 13.04 -6.10
N GLY A 187 21.19 12.47 -7.10
CA GLY A 187 22.65 12.45 -7.18
C GLY A 187 23.24 11.77 -5.93
N ASN A 188 24.08 12.50 -5.20
CA ASN A 188 24.71 12.02 -3.97
C ASN A 188 23.87 12.27 -2.70
N LYS A 189 22.75 13.00 -2.81
CA LYS A 189 21.89 13.31 -1.66
C LYS A 189 20.89 12.17 -1.43
N GLN A 190 20.87 11.60 -0.23
CA GLN A 190 19.77 10.75 0.21
C GLN A 190 18.54 11.62 0.45
N LEU A 191 17.39 11.21 -0.10
CA LEU A 191 16.11 11.89 0.07
C LEU A 191 15.24 11.15 1.10
N THR A 192 14.78 9.94 0.75
CA THR A 192 14.00 9.09 1.65
C THR A 192 14.92 8.09 2.34
N ASP A 193 14.93 8.05 3.67
CA ASP A 193 15.68 7.04 4.44
C ASP A 193 14.89 5.72 4.54
N VAL A 194 15.12 4.78 3.63
CA VAL A 194 14.47 3.47 3.67
C VAL A 194 15.15 2.46 4.62
N GLY A 195 16.08 2.93 5.45
CA GLY A 195 16.75 2.15 6.50
C GLY A 195 16.17 2.46 7.88
N ARG A 196 17.04 2.83 8.83
CA ARG A 196 16.70 2.95 10.26
C ARG A 196 15.61 3.98 10.54
N GLY A 197 15.56 5.08 9.79
CA GLY A 197 14.54 6.11 9.96
C GLY A 197 13.15 5.60 9.63
N LEU A 198 13.01 4.78 8.57
CA LEU A 198 11.74 4.14 8.23
C LEU A 198 11.36 3.09 9.28
N ASP A 199 12.32 2.30 9.76
CA ASP A 199 12.04 1.28 10.78
C ASP A 199 11.54 1.89 12.07
N ARG A 200 12.15 3.00 12.50
CA ARG A 200 11.68 3.77 13.66
C ARG A 200 10.24 4.24 13.47
N TYR A 201 9.90 4.73 12.29
CA TYR A 201 8.53 5.14 11.96
C TYR A 201 7.57 3.96 11.94
N LEU A 202 7.94 2.84 11.30
CA LEU A 202 7.14 1.62 11.24
C LEU A 202 6.84 1.09 12.65
N ARG A 203 7.81 1.06 13.56
CA ARG A 203 7.55 0.75 14.98
C ARG A 203 6.62 1.77 15.64
N ALA A 204 6.81 3.05 15.34
CA ALA A 204 5.96 4.10 15.88
C ALA A 204 4.50 3.96 15.43
N VAL A 205 4.23 3.56 14.19
CA VAL A 205 2.86 3.25 13.73
C VAL A 205 2.38 1.85 14.12
N GLY A 206 3.14 1.08 14.91
CA GLY A 206 2.71 -0.23 15.42
C GLY A 206 3.02 -1.43 14.51
N VAL A 207 3.80 -1.27 13.43
CA VAL A 207 4.19 -2.40 12.58
C VAL A 207 5.26 -3.25 13.27
N PRO A 208 5.04 -4.57 13.42
CA PRO A 208 6.05 -5.48 13.97
C PRO A 208 7.33 -5.54 13.12
N PRO A 209 8.53 -5.63 13.73
CA PRO A 209 9.82 -5.68 13.02
C PRO A 209 9.90 -6.71 11.89
N SER A 210 9.39 -7.94 12.11
CA SER A 210 9.31 -8.99 11.09
C SER A 210 8.60 -8.58 9.81
N LEU A 211 7.67 -7.61 9.88
CA LEU A 211 6.91 -7.13 8.72
C LEU A 211 7.55 -5.92 8.05
N HIS A 212 8.58 -5.29 8.63
CA HIS A 212 9.18 -4.06 8.07
C HIS A 212 9.66 -4.26 6.64
N GLY A 213 10.33 -5.37 6.35
CA GLY A 213 10.80 -5.68 4.98
C GLY A 213 9.67 -5.73 3.94
N LEU A 214 8.48 -6.18 4.36
CA LEU A 214 7.31 -6.32 3.50
C LEU A 214 6.64 -4.98 3.23
N PHE A 215 6.47 -4.16 4.29
CA PHE A 215 6.03 -2.77 4.16
C PHE A 215 6.98 -1.94 3.31
N ARG A 216 8.30 -2.12 3.45
CA ARG A 216 9.29 -1.49 2.54
C ARG A 216 9.02 -1.86 1.09
N GLY A 217 8.68 -3.13 0.82
CA GLY A 217 8.38 -3.62 -0.52
C GLY A 217 7.15 -2.96 -1.17
N THR A 218 6.13 -2.56 -0.41
CA THR A 218 4.93 -1.88 -0.96
C THR A 218 5.22 -0.45 -1.39
N LEU A 219 6.19 0.23 -0.74
CA LEU A 219 6.58 1.60 -1.09
C LEU A 219 7.21 1.74 -2.49
N PHE A 220 7.77 0.66 -3.03
CA PHE A 220 8.44 0.63 -4.35
C PHE A 220 7.54 0.11 -5.47
N SER A 221 6.23 0.29 -5.36
CA SER A 221 5.30 -0.08 -6.43
C SER A 221 5.67 0.59 -7.75
N LYS A 222 5.65 -0.21 -8.83
CA LYS A 222 5.79 0.30 -10.20
C LYS A 222 4.59 1.13 -10.64
N LYS A 223 3.43 0.92 -10.02
CA LYS A 223 2.20 1.62 -10.34
C LYS A 223 2.13 3.00 -9.65
N GLY A 224 2.91 3.19 -8.58
CA GLY A 224 3.13 4.49 -7.93
C GLY A 224 2.00 4.94 -7.02
N LEU A 225 2.22 6.07 -6.35
CA LEU A 225 1.20 6.82 -5.61
C LEU A 225 0.50 7.76 -6.60
N VAL A 226 -0.80 7.56 -6.81
CA VAL A 226 -1.62 8.42 -7.68
C VAL A 226 -2.35 9.42 -6.81
N ILE A 227 -2.13 10.71 -7.07
CA ILE A 227 -2.83 11.81 -6.39
C ILE A 227 -3.65 12.57 -7.41
N MET A 228 -4.92 12.78 -7.10
CA MET A 228 -5.83 13.65 -7.84
C MET A 228 -6.37 14.70 -6.87
N HIS A 229 -6.00 15.96 -7.09
CA HIS A 229 -6.38 17.12 -6.30
C HIS A 229 -7.07 18.13 -7.21
N GLU A 230 -8.37 18.33 -6.98
CA GLU A 230 -9.25 19.15 -7.82
C GLU A 230 -10.21 19.93 -6.93
N GLY A 231 -10.01 21.26 -6.84
CA GLY A 231 -10.71 22.07 -5.85
C GLY A 231 -10.42 21.58 -4.42
N ASP A 232 -11.48 21.30 -3.66
CA ASP A 232 -11.37 20.76 -2.30
C ASP A 232 -11.30 19.22 -2.28
N ASP A 233 -11.38 18.53 -3.42
CA ASP A 233 -11.34 17.07 -3.46
C ASP A 233 -9.91 16.55 -3.57
N LEU A 234 -9.51 15.69 -2.64
CA LEU A 234 -8.23 15.00 -2.65
C LEU A 234 -8.46 13.48 -2.68
N THR A 235 -8.06 12.84 -3.77
CA THR A 235 -8.05 11.37 -3.89
C THR A 235 -6.61 10.85 -3.91
N LEU A 236 -6.32 9.89 -3.04
CA LEU A 236 -5.08 9.14 -3.00
C LEU A 236 -5.36 7.70 -3.42
N VAL A 237 -4.60 7.17 -4.37
CA VAL A 237 -4.60 5.75 -4.73
C VAL A 237 -3.18 5.21 -4.57
N PHE A 238 -3.03 4.16 -3.78
CA PHE A 238 -1.73 3.59 -3.44
C PHE A 238 -1.82 2.09 -3.16
N ASP A 239 -0.69 1.41 -3.29
CA ASP A 239 -0.63 -0.03 -3.03
C ASP A 239 -0.31 -0.32 -1.57
N THR A 240 -0.94 -1.37 -1.04
CA THR A 240 -0.79 -1.87 0.32
C THR A 240 -0.32 -3.33 0.26
N VAL A 241 -0.28 -4.00 1.42
CA VAL A 241 0.05 -5.43 1.50
C VAL A 241 -1.07 -6.33 0.97
N THR A 242 -2.34 -5.88 1.01
CA THR A 242 -3.52 -6.67 0.65
C THR A 242 -4.11 -6.31 -0.71
N GLY A 243 -3.61 -5.26 -1.35
CA GLY A 243 -4.10 -4.79 -2.64
C GLY A 243 -3.97 -3.28 -2.76
N ARG A 244 -4.68 -2.71 -3.73
CA ARG A 244 -4.72 -1.26 -3.95
C ARG A 244 -5.78 -0.62 -3.07
N HIS A 245 -5.50 0.57 -2.57
CA HIS A 245 -6.44 1.30 -1.73
C HIS A 245 -6.67 2.70 -2.28
N LYS A 246 -7.92 3.17 -2.16
CA LYS A 246 -8.34 4.52 -2.54
C LYS A 246 -8.89 5.22 -1.31
N GLN A 247 -8.32 6.38 -0.99
CA GLN A 247 -8.83 7.26 0.05
C GLN A 247 -9.26 8.58 -0.58
N VAL A 248 -10.43 9.06 -0.18
CA VAL A 248 -11.00 10.32 -0.65
C VAL A 248 -11.19 11.25 0.54
N PHE A 249 -10.61 12.43 0.45
CA PHE A 249 -10.68 13.48 1.45
C PHE A 249 -11.30 14.74 0.83
N ILE A 250 -11.92 15.55 1.68
CA ILE A 250 -12.33 16.92 1.36
C ILE A 250 -11.44 17.86 2.17
N VAL A 251 -10.76 18.78 1.50
CA VAL A 251 -9.75 19.71 2.03
C VAL A 251 -10.43 20.97 2.60
N ASP A 252 -11.33 20.80 3.57
CA ASP A 252 -12.12 21.89 4.16
C ASP A 252 -11.94 22.04 5.68
N GLY A 253 -10.99 21.29 6.25
CA GLY A 253 -10.71 21.26 7.68
C GLY A 253 -11.76 20.58 8.54
N ARG A 254 -12.78 19.94 7.95
CA ARG A 254 -13.77 19.17 8.72
C ARG A 254 -13.32 17.73 8.90
N THR A 255 -13.54 17.22 10.10
CA THR A 255 -13.31 15.81 10.43
C THR A 255 -14.40 14.94 9.81
N ARG A 256 -14.00 13.88 9.11
CA ARG A 256 -14.89 12.86 8.53
C ARG A 256 -14.37 11.47 8.81
N ASP A 257 -15.29 10.55 9.01
CA ASP A 257 -14.97 9.15 9.15
C ASP A 257 -14.67 8.55 7.78
N ILE A 258 -13.45 8.06 7.57
CA ILE A 258 -12.99 7.45 6.32
C ILE A 258 -12.58 5.99 6.62
N PRO A 259 -12.97 5.01 5.79
CA PRO A 259 -12.56 3.63 5.97
C PRO A 259 -11.02 3.49 5.88
N THR A 260 -10.44 2.73 6.81
CA THR A 260 -9.06 2.25 6.75
C THR A 260 -8.96 1.02 5.86
N ILE A 261 -7.75 0.52 5.66
CA ILE A 261 -7.48 -0.72 4.92
C ILE A 261 -8.17 -1.92 5.58
N GLY A 262 -8.26 -1.94 6.92
CA GLY A 262 -8.99 -2.95 7.68
C GLY A 262 -10.51 -2.77 7.68
N GLY A 263 -11.05 -1.76 6.99
CA GLY A 263 -12.49 -1.45 6.94
C GLY A 263 -12.99 -0.61 8.11
N THR A 264 -12.19 -0.41 9.16
CA THR A 264 -12.53 0.46 10.29
C THR A 264 -12.72 1.89 9.83
N ARG A 265 -13.81 2.54 10.24
CA ARG A 265 -13.98 3.97 9.98
C ARG A 265 -13.21 4.80 11.00
N THR A 266 -12.22 5.55 10.53
CA THR A 266 -11.36 6.38 11.38
C THR A 266 -11.60 7.86 11.08
N PRO A 267 -11.64 8.74 12.09
CA PRO A 267 -11.83 10.17 11.88
C PRO A 267 -10.57 10.80 11.29
N PHE A 268 -10.69 11.38 10.10
CA PHE A 268 -9.65 12.15 9.42
C PHE A 268 -10.05 13.61 9.24
N THR A 269 -9.10 14.51 9.42
CA THR A 269 -9.22 15.94 9.09
C THR A 269 -8.23 16.27 7.98
N CYS A 270 -8.68 16.97 6.93
CA CYS A 270 -7.81 17.39 5.83
C CYS A 270 -7.88 18.91 5.65
N THR A 271 -6.73 19.58 5.63
CA THR A 271 -6.61 21.04 5.51
C THR A 271 -5.56 21.41 4.47
N SER A 272 -5.70 22.58 3.85
CA SER A 272 -4.63 23.24 3.10
C SER A 272 -4.16 24.50 3.84
N ASP A 273 -2.88 24.85 3.72
CA ASP A 273 -2.34 26.13 4.18
C ASP A 273 -2.06 27.09 3.01
N ASP A 274 -1.74 28.35 3.34
CA ASP A 274 -1.42 29.41 2.35
C ASP A 274 -0.19 29.09 1.48
N TYR A 275 0.60 28.08 1.86
CA TYR A 275 1.75 27.60 1.10
C TYR A 275 1.40 26.39 0.21
N GLY A 276 0.12 26.04 0.12
CA GLY A 276 -0.40 24.92 -0.65
C GLY A 276 -0.05 23.56 -0.05
N ARG A 277 0.40 23.50 1.20
CA ARG A 277 0.64 22.22 1.88
C ARG A 277 -0.69 21.59 2.24
N ILE A 278 -0.82 20.31 1.96
CA ILE A 278 -2.00 19.53 2.31
C ILE A 278 -1.67 18.70 3.55
N ARG A 279 -2.41 18.90 4.63
CA ARG A 279 -2.25 18.16 5.89
C ARG A 279 -3.45 17.24 6.05
N VAL A 280 -3.19 15.95 6.22
CA VAL A 280 -4.16 14.91 6.57
C VAL A 280 -3.84 14.40 7.96
N SER A 281 -4.77 14.45 8.91
CA SER A 281 -4.56 13.94 10.26
C SER A 281 -5.63 12.93 10.67
N SER A 282 -5.21 11.81 11.25
CA SER A 282 -6.06 10.86 11.96
C SER A 282 -5.87 11.02 13.45
N ASP A 283 -6.90 11.50 14.15
CA ASP A 283 -6.85 11.81 15.59
C ASP A 283 -7.13 10.60 16.50
N ARG A 284 -7.50 9.46 15.89
CA ARG A 284 -7.76 8.18 16.59
C ARG A 284 -7.36 7.00 15.71
N PRO A 285 -6.08 6.87 15.36
CA PRO A 285 -5.59 5.69 14.63
C PRO A 285 -5.86 4.45 15.48
N SER A 286 -6.51 3.45 14.89
CA SER A 286 -6.99 2.23 15.55
C SER A 286 -5.90 1.47 16.28
N ASN A 287 -4.70 1.43 15.69
CA ASN A 287 -3.58 0.63 16.16
C ASN A 287 -2.63 1.37 17.15
N LEU A 288 -2.98 2.57 17.62
CA LEU A 288 -2.14 3.35 18.54
C LEU A 288 -2.85 3.68 19.87
N PRO A 289 -2.08 3.96 20.95
CA PRO A 289 -2.65 4.34 22.23
C PRO A 289 -3.59 5.54 22.16
N LYS A 290 -4.58 5.60 23.06
CA LYS A 290 -5.51 6.74 23.16
C LYS A 290 -4.76 8.08 23.25
N GLY A 291 -5.16 9.02 22.41
CA GLY A 291 -4.53 10.34 22.32
C GLY A 291 -3.34 10.39 21.36
N ALA A 292 -2.99 9.27 20.70
CA ALA A 292 -2.08 9.29 19.57
C ALA A 292 -2.76 9.88 18.33
N ARG A 293 -1.95 10.47 17.44
CA ARG A 293 -2.36 11.03 16.17
C ARG A 293 -1.36 10.66 15.08
N ILE A 294 -1.85 10.37 13.88
CA ILE A 294 -1.01 10.27 12.68
C ILE A 294 -1.27 11.49 11.83
N VAL A 295 -0.21 12.17 11.39
CA VAL A 295 -0.29 13.35 10.54
C VAL A 295 0.56 13.10 9.29
N GLN A 296 -0.01 13.38 8.12
CA GLN A 296 0.73 13.41 6.86
C GLN A 296 0.65 14.82 6.29
N THR A 297 1.80 15.44 6.05
CA THR A 297 1.89 16.75 5.40
C THR A 297 2.53 16.60 4.03
N TRP A 298 1.77 16.89 2.99
CA TRP A 298 2.16 16.81 1.59
C TRP A 298 2.53 18.19 1.07
N GLN A 299 3.70 18.31 0.45
CA GLN A 299 4.21 19.56 -0.07
C GLN A 299 4.94 19.34 -1.39
N LEU A 300 4.60 20.14 -2.40
CA LEU A 300 5.33 20.18 -3.66
C LEU A 300 6.61 21.02 -3.51
N LEU A 301 7.76 20.40 -3.80
CA LEU A 301 9.10 20.99 -3.72
C LEU A 301 9.80 20.90 -5.08
N GLY A 302 9.36 21.76 -6.02
CA GLY A 302 9.84 21.75 -7.40
C GLY A 302 9.52 20.43 -8.09
N LYS A 303 10.54 19.64 -8.46
CA LYS A 303 10.37 18.34 -9.13
C LYS A 303 9.97 17.19 -8.18
N PHE A 304 9.89 17.45 -6.88
CA PHE A 304 9.60 16.44 -5.86
C PHE A 304 8.29 16.73 -5.17
N LEU A 305 7.58 15.68 -4.79
CA LEU A 305 6.54 15.73 -3.75
C LEU A 305 7.16 15.20 -2.46
N LYS A 306 7.06 15.96 -1.37
CA LYS A 306 7.47 15.55 -0.04
C LYS A 306 6.23 15.20 0.78
N CYS A 307 6.26 14.06 1.47
CA CYS A 307 5.33 13.70 2.53
C CYS A 307 6.08 13.57 3.84
N THR A 308 5.77 14.42 4.82
CA THR A 308 6.21 14.22 6.20
C THR A 308 5.11 13.47 6.94
N ALA A 309 5.38 12.23 7.33
CA ALA A 309 4.50 11.39 8.13
C ALA A 309 4.96 11.42 9.59
N GLU A 310 4.10 11.93 10.48
CA GLU A 310 4.36 12.10 11.90
C GLU A 310 3.42 11.21 12.70
N VAL A 311 3.99 10.50 13.69
CA VAL A 311 3.25 9.78 14.70
C VAL A 311 3.44 10.53 16.01
N GLU A 312 2.38 11.17 16.46
CA GLU A 312 2.34 11.90 17.73
C GLU A 312 1.77 10.97 18.78
N LYS A 313 2.52 10.70 19.85
CA LYS A 313 2.08 9.93 21.02
C LYS A 313 2.33 10.76 22.28
N PRO A 314 1.71 10.41 23.43
CA PRO A 314 2.01 11.07 24.71
C PRO A 314 3.51 11.08 25.08
N GLY A 315 4.29 10.12 24.57
CA GLY A 315 5.74 10.02 24.80
C GLY A 315 6.62 10.78 23.80
N GLY A 316 6.06 11.46 22.79
CA GLY A 316 6.82 12.23 21.81
C GLY A 316 6.33 12.05 20.38
N VAL A 317 7.07 12.66 19.44
CA VAL A 317 6.77 12.65 18.00
C VAL A 317 7.84 11.89 17.26
N VAL A 318 7.43 10.93 16.42
CA VAL A 318 8.31 10.25 15.46
C VAL A 318 7.91 10.67 14.06
N ALA A 319 8.83 11.25 13.30
CA ALA A 319 8.58 11.70 11.94
C ALA A 319 9.42 10.93 10.92
N HIS A 320 8.85 10.73 9.73
CA HIS A 320 9.54 10.18 8.56
C HIS A 320 9.23 11.01 7.33
N GLU A 321 10.23 11.23 6.48
CA GLU A 321 10.07 11.99 5.25
C GLU A 321 10.17 11.07 4.03
N PHE A 322 9.09 10.99 3.27
CA PHE A 322 9.04 10.36 1.96
C PHE A 322 9.17 11.42 0.89
N TYR A 323 10.09 11.22 -0.05
CA TYR A 323 10.22 12.03 -1.24
C TYR A 323 9.81 11.21 -2.45
N TYR A 324 9.01 11.80 -3.32
CA TYR A 324 8.56 11.18 -4.55
C TYR A 324 8.96 12.03 -5.75
N ARG A 325 9.27 11.36 -6.85
CA ARG A 325 9.44 11.99 -8.16
C ARG A 325 8.21 11.71 -9.00
N ARG A 326 7.82 12.68 -9.81
CA ARG A 326 6.75 12.47 -10.78
C ARG A 326 7.18 11.41 -11.80
N GLU A 327 6.27 10.50 -12.12
CA GLU A 327 6.48 9.50 -13.18
C GLU A 327 6.75 10.24 -14.49
N ALA A 328 7.88 9.93 -15.15
CA ALA A 328 8.19 10.54 -16.43
C ALA A 328 7.17 10.09 -17.50
N PRO A 329 6.85 10.94 -18.48
CA PRO A 329 6.06 10.52 -19.63
C PRO A 329 6.72 9.30 -20.27
N LYS A 330 5.98 8.19 -20.45
CA LYS A 330 6.46 7.05 -21.22
C LYS A 330 6.76 7.58 -22.63
N LYS A 331 8.04 7.67 -23.00
CA LYS A 331 8.43 8.01 -24.38
C LYS A 331 7.71 7.03 -25.29
N SER A 332 6.82 7.51 -26.16
CA SER A 332 6.14 6.64 -27.10
C SER A 332 7.21 5.86 -27.85
N ARG A 333 7.19 4.53 -27.73
CA ARG A 333 8.03 3.67 -28.58
C ARG A 333 7.58 3.97 -30.01
N LYS A 334 8.36 4.75 -30.75
CA LYS A 334 8.18 4.90 -32.19
C LYS A 334 8.21 3.48 -32.75
N ASN A 335 7.06 3.00 -33.24
CA ASN A 335 7.02 1.75 -33.97
C ASN A 335 8.08 1.85 -35.09
N PRO A 336 8.99 0.88 -35.22
CA PRO A 336 9.97 0.90 -36.30
C PRO A 336 9.20 0.99 -37.63
N PRO A 337 9.68 1.81 -38.58
CA PRO A 337 9.00 1.96 -39.86
C PRO A 337 8.83 0.58 -40.49
N LYS A 338 7.58 0.22 -40.82
CA LYS A 338 7.28 -0.99 -41.59
C LYS A 338 8.15 -0.95 -42.83
N ARG A 339 9.15 -1.84 -42.92
CA ARG A 339 9.93 -2.04 -44.14
C ARG A 339 8.93 -2.43 -45.23
N SER A 340 8.71 -1.54 -46.19
CA SER A 340 8.03 -1.88 -47.43
C SER A 340 8.88 -2.92 -48.15
N HIS A 341 8.40 -4.16 -48.22
CA HIS A 341 8.93 -5.12 -49.17
C HIS A 341 8.62 -4.59 -50.57
N LYS A 342 9.66 -4.23 -51.30
CA LYS A 342 9.66 -4.11 -52.76
C LYS A 342 10.27 -5.39 -53.33
#